data_AF-A0A242PAD7-F1
#
_entry.id   AF-A0A242PAD7-F1
#
_cell.length_a   1.000
_cell.length_b   1.000
_cell.length_c   1.000
_cell.angle_alpha   90.00
_cell.angle_beta   90.00
_cell.angle_gamma   90.00
#
_symmetry.space_group_name_H-M   'P 1'
#
loop_
_entity.id
_entity.type
_entity.pdbx_description
1 polymer ?
#
loop_
_entity_poly.entity_id
_entity_poly.type
_entity_poly.pdbx_seq_one_letter_code
_entity_poly.pdbx_strand_id
1 'polypeptide(L)'
;MKKLSLLALVLLASSASAEQKELSLTAKQFDKGVKKYFNTIPQCAEIKVDELHLINDGANGYQEFKLGNVTLTVVLKISEKDKLTNIQITSTSNAKNEQARQGMLCSTYSVMRMLQPKLASKDDALKQAGHLWTLAKEAPFEMTYYFDRIKAQFTPFELNVYTN
;
A
#
# COMPACT_ATOMS: atom_id res chain seq x y z
N MET A 1 -42.66 -51.59 -11.92
CA MET A 1 -42.34 -50.17 -12.15
C MET A 1 -41.02 -49.87 -11.43
N LYS A 2 -39.97 -49.52 -12.19
CA LYS A 2 -38.58 -49.37 -11.71
C LYS A 2 -38.43 -48.05 -10.95
N LYS A 3 -37.97 -48.10 -9.69
CA LYS A 3 -37.53 -46.92 -8.94
C LYS A 3 -36.13 -46.54 -9.41
N LEU A 4 -35.99 -45.42 -10.12
CA LEU A 4 -34.71 -44.77 -10.37
C LEU A 4 -34.23 -44.15 -9.05
N SER A 5 -33.11 -44.64 -8.52
CA SER A 5 -32.38 -43.96 -7.46
C SER A 5 -31.34 -43.06 -8.12
N LEU A 6 -31.55 -41.74 -8.07
CA LEU A 6 -30.53 -40.77 -8.46
C LEU A 6 -29.37 -40.83 -7.46
N LEU A 7 -28.16 -41.16 -7.94
CA LEU A 7 -26.92 -40.86 -7.22
C LEU A 7 -26.70 -39.35 -7.23
N ALA A 8 -26.69 -38.72 -6.05
CA ALA A 8 -26.20 -37.37 -5.88
C ALA A 8 -24.66 -37.40 -5.83
N LEU A 9 -24.02 -36.92 -6.90
CA LEU A 9 -22.58 -36.73 -6.96
C LEU A 9 -22.23 -35.46 -6.14
N VAL A 10 -21.70 -35.64 -4.93
CA VAL A 10 -21.19 -34.53 -4.12
C VAL A 10 -19.83 -34.13 -4.71
N LEU A 11 -19.84 -33.09 -5.55
CA LEU A 11 -18.63 -32.40 -5.99
C LEU A 11 -18.09 -31.58 -4.81
N LEU A 12 -17.14 -32.15 -4.08
CA LEU A 12 -16.25 -31.41 -3.19
C LEU A 12 -15.35 -30.53 -4.07
N ALA A 13 -15.83 -29.33 -4.40
CA ALA A 13 -14.98 -28.28 -4.93
C ALA A 13 -14.07 -27.81 -3.80
N SER A 14 -12.89 -28.43 -3.69
CA SER A 14 -11.78 -27.86 -2.94
C SER A 14 -11.40 -26.54 -3.60
N SER A 15 -11.95 -25.45 -3.10
CA SER A 15 -11.49 -24.10 -3.41
C SER A 15 -10.05 -24.00 -2.90
N ALA A 16 -9.10 -24.28 -3.78
CA ALA A 16 -7.71 -23.91 -3.58
C ALA A 16 -7.72 -22.40 -3.30
N SER A 17 -7.59 -22.03 -2.02
CA SER A 17 -7.40 -20.64 -1.63
C SER A 17 -6.14 -20.19 -2.35
N ALA A 18 -6.30 -19.34 -3.37
CA ALA A 18 -5.16 -18.73 -4.04
C ALA A 18 -4.27 -18.15 -2.94
N GLU A 19 -3.04 -18.63 -2.85
CA GLU A 19 -2.11 -18.20 -1.81
C GLU A 19 -1.95 -16.69 -1.96
N GLN A 20 -2.49 -15.94 -0.98
CA GLN A 20 -2.47 -14.49 -1.03
C GLN A 20 -1.01 -14.08 -0.91
N LYS A 21 -0.42 -13.64 -2.03
CA LYS A 21 1.00 -13.30 -2.06
C LYS A 21 1.27 -12.12 -1.11
N GLU A 22 2.42 -12.19 -0.47
CA GLU A 22 2.80 -11.34 0.65
C GLU A 22 3.92 -10.38 0.22
N LEU A 23 3.79 -9.11 0.60
CA LEU A 23 4.87 -8.15 0.51
C LEU A 23 5.99 -8.57 1.48
N SER A 24 7.24 -8.24 1.14
CA SER A 24 8.40 -8.48 2.01
C SER A 24 8.50 -7.46 3.17
N LEU A 25 7.37 -7.13 3.79
CA LEU A 25 7.23 -6.16 4.87
C LEU A 25 6.28 -6.70 5.94
N THR A 26 6.60 -6.43 7.21
CA THR A 26 5.63 -6.54 8.32
C THR A 26 5.06 -5.17 8.67
N ALA A 27 3.96 -5.14 9.41
CA ALA A 27 3.37 -3.91 9.94
C ALA A 27 4.37 -3.07 10.77
N LYS A 28 5.19 -3.73 11.60
CA LYS A 28 6.25 -3.09 12.39
C LYS A 28 7.39 -2.53 11.53
N GLN A 29 7.75 -3.23 10.45
CA GLN A 29 8.76 -2.74 9.50
C GLN A 29 8.23 -1.53 8.72
N PHE A 30 6.95 -1.52 8.38
CA PHE A 30 6.29 -0.39 7.76
C PHE A 30 6.32 0.85 8.68
N ASP A 31 5.82 0.74 9.92
CA ASP A 31 5.79 1.87 10.88
C ASP A 31 7.17 2.50 11.10
N LYS A 32 8.20 1.66 11.30
CA LYS A 32 9.57 2.14 11.44
C LYS A 32 10.13 2.74 10.15
N GLY A 33 9.79 2.12 9.01
CA GLY A 33 10.29 2.50 7.71
C GLY A 33 9.77 3.86 7.24
N VAL A 34 8.49 4.16 7.44
CA VAL A 34 7.92 5.48 7.07
C VAL A 34 8.58 6.60 7.87
N LYS A 35 8.70 6.43 9.19
CA LYS A 35 9.40 7.37 10.07
C LYS A 35 10.85 7.56 9.64
N LYS A 36 11.55 6.48 9.31
CA LYS A 36 12.93 6.54 8.83
C LYS A 36 13.04 7.30 7.51
N TYR A 37 12.26 6.93 6.50
CA TYR A 37 12.45 7.45 5.14
C TYR A 37 11.89 8.85 4.94
N PHE A 38 10.83 9.26 5.64
CA PHE A 38 10.42 10.67 5.66
C PHE A 38 11.56 11.58 6.13
N ASN A 39 12.29 11.18 7.16
CA ASN A 39 13.43 11.95 7.67
C ASN A 39 14.66 11.99 6.72
N THR A 40 14.66 11.25 5.62
CA THR A 40 15.78 11.29 4.64
C THR A 40 15.61 12.36 3.57
N ILE A 41 14.45 13.01 3.52
CA ILE A 41 14.10 14.06 2.57
C ILE A 41 13.63 15.27 3.38
N PRO A 42 14.32 16.43 3.34
CA PRO A 42 14.01 17.57 4.20
C PRO A 42 12.54 17.98 4.18
N GLN A 43 11.93 18.08 3.00
CA GLN A 43 10.51 18.41 2.87
C GLN A 43 9.59 17.31 3.40
N CYS A 44 9.99 16.04 3.44
CA CYS A 44 9.16 14.98 4.00
C CYS A 44 9.28 14.88 5.53
N ALA A 45 10.32 15.46 6.13
CA ALA A 45 10.56 15.39 7.57
C ALA A 45 9.50 16.12 8.41
N GLU A 46 8.75 17.05 7.80
CA GLU A 46 7.62 17.74 8.45
C GLU A 46 6.38 16.86 8.61
N ILE A 47 6.33 15.70 7.95
CA ILE A 47 5.20 14.77 8.05
C ILE A 47 5.22 14.11 9.42
N LYS A 48 4.15 14.36 10.18
CA LYS A 48 3.91 13.68 11.46
C LYS A 48 3.27 12.32 11.18
N VAL A 49 3.84 11.29 11.77
CA VAL A 49 3.34 9.91 11.66
C VAL A 49 2.74 9.52 13.00
N ASP A 50 1.44 9.26 13.02
CA ASP A 50 0.74 8.83 14.23
C ASP A 50 1.10 7.38 14.59
N GLU A 51 0.65 6.91 15.75
CA GLU A 51 0.86 5.51 16.15
C GLU A 51 0.13 4.55 15.19
N LEU A 52 0.75 3.40 14.92
CA LEU A 52 0.11 2.34 14.17
C LEU A 52 -0.83 1.56 15.11
N HIS A 53 -2.12 1.59 14.82
CA HIS A 53 -3.13 0.83 15.55
C HIS A 53 -3.45 -0.48 14.81
N LEU A 54 -3.31 -1.61 15.49
CA LEU A 54 -3.76 -2.90 14.98
C LEU A 54 -5.24 -3.11 15.32
N ILE A 55 -6.02 -3.57 14.35
CA ILE A 55 -7.45 -3.82 14.46
C ILE A 55 -7.80 -5.20 13.90
N ASN A 56 -9.00 -5.70 14.20
CA ASN A 56 -9.48 -7.02 13.79
C ASN A 56 -8.48 -8.14 14.16
N ASP A 57 -8.13 -8.21 15.45
CA ASP A 57 -7.18 -9.18 16.00
C ASP A 57 -5.80 -9.18 15.31
N GLY A 58 -5.39 -8.01 14.77
CA GLY A 58 -4.12 -7.84 14.08
C GLY A 58 -4.16 -8.16 12.59
N ALA A 59 -5.32 -8.49 12.01
CA ALA A 59 -5.46 -8.70 10.58
C ALA A 59 -5.34 -7.40 9.77
N ASN A 60 -5.55 -6.24 10.39
CA ASN A 60 -5.39 -4.95 9.73
C ASN A 60 -4.63 -3.95 10.61
N GLY A 61 -3.98 -3.00 9.98
CA GLY A 61 -3.34 -1.86 10.63
C GLY A 61 -3.93 -0.54 10.11
N TYR A 62 -4.01 0.46 10.98
CA TYR A 62 -4.45 1.82 10.66
C TYR A 62 -3.46 2.85 11.20
N GLN A 63 -3.11 3.83 10.38
CA GLN A 63 -2.19 4.91 10.75
C GLN A 63 -2.55 6.18 9.96
N GLU A 64 -2.26 7.35 10.52
CA GLU A 64 -2.39 8.63 9.81
C GLU A 64 -1.02 9.31 9.61
N PHE A 65 -0.86 9.95 8.46
CA PHE A 65 0.22 10.90 8.19
C PHE A 65 -0.36 12.30 8.10
N LYS A 66 0.23 13.26 8.81
CA LYS A 66 -0.26 14.65 8.90
C LYS A 66 0.79 15.62 8.40
N LEU A 67 0.42 16.47 7.45
CA LEU A 67 1.24 17.55 6.90
C LEU A 67 0.40 18.81 6.73
N GLY A 68 0.58 19.79 7.63
CA GLY A 68 -0.27 20.98 7.66
C GLY A 68 -1.74 20.60 7.90
N ASN A 69 -2.62 20.95 6.97
CA ASN A 69 -4.05 20.60 7.00
C ASN A 69 -4.39 19.32 6.21
N VAL A 70 -3.39 18.62 5.67
CA VAL A 70 -3.55 17.39 4.91
C VAL A 70 -3.37 16.19 5.83
N THR A 71 -4.37 15.31 5.83
CA THR A 71 -4.27 13.96 6.42
C THR A 71 -4.22 12.93 5.29
N LEU A 72 -3.26 12.03 5.37
CA LEU A 72 -3.22 10.81 4.57
C LEU A 72 -3.53 9.63 5.48
N THR A 73 -4.55 8.86 5.11
CA THR A 73 -4.98 7.67 5.83
C THR A 73 -4.26 6.46 5.29
N VAL A 74 -3.70 5.64 6.17
CA VAL A 74 -3.03 4.38 5.83
C VAL A 74 -3.85 3.22 6.36
N VAL A 75 -4.11 2.25 5.51
CA VAL A 75 -4.70 0.95 5.87
C VAL A 75 -3.76 -0.15 5.41
N LEU A 76 -3.42 -1.04 6.33
CA LEU A 76 -2.58 -2.21 6.08
C LEU A 76 -3.43 -3.47 6.20
N LYS A 77 -3.25 -4.43 5.29
CA LYS A 77 -3.77 -5.79 5.46
C LYS A 77 -2.62 -6.72 5.80
N ILE A 78 -2.81 -7.57 6.80
CA ILE A 78 -1.77 -8.40 7.39
C ILE A 78 -2.20 -9.87 7.27
N SER A 79 -1.32 -10.72 6.77
CA SER A 79 -1.53 -12.17 6.70
C SER A 79 -1.32 -12.84 8.05
N GLU A 80 -1.75 -14.09 8.16
CA GLU A 80 -1.51 -14.93 9.34
C GLU A 80 0.00 -15.13 9.64
N LYS A 81 0.88 -14.89 8.67
CA LYS A 81 2.34 -14.97 8.81
C LYS A 81 2.99 -13.64 9.23
N ASP A 82 2.20 -12.66 9.68
CA ASP A 82 2.63 -11.29 10.05
C ASP A 82 3.29 -10.53 8.87
N LYS A 83 2.84 -10.81 7.64
CA LYS A 83 3.29 -10.11 6.44
C LYS A 83 2.21 -9.21 5.87
N LEU A 84 2.59 -8.08 5.31
CA LEU A 84 1.65 -7.21 4.63
C LEU A 84 1.21 -7.86 3.32
N THR A 85 -0.10 -7.95 3.09
CA THR A 85 -0.67 -8.33 1.78
C THR A 85 -1.11 -7.09 1.01
N ASN A 86 -1.31 -5.97 1.71
CA ASN A 86 -1.72 -4.71 1.11
C ASN A 86 -1.25 -3.51 1.94
N ILE A 87 -0.86 -2.45 1.24
CA ILE A 87 -0.70 -1.11 1.81
C ILE A 87 -1.57 -0.17 0.97
N GLN A 88 -2.57 0.44 1.59
CA GLN A 88 -3.39 1.45 0.96
C GLN A 88 -3.15 2.79 1.67
N ILE A 89 -2.86 3.83 0.90
CA ILE A 89 -2.74 5.20 1.40
C ILE A 89 -3.71 6.08 0.62
N THR A 90 -4.59 6.79 1.30
CA THR A 90 -5.61 7.64 0.67
C THR A 90 -5.61 9.04 1.27
N SER A 91 -6.14 10.00 0.52
CA SER A 91 -6.48 11.32 1.05
C SER A 91 -7.62 11.92 0.25
N THR A 92 -8.54 12.56 0.95
CA THR A 92 -9.62 13.35 0.36
C THR A 92 -9.16 14.76 -0.03
N SER A 93 -7.91 15.12 0.28
CA SER A 93 -7.35 16.44 0.01
C SER A 93 -7.25 16.72 -1.49
N ASN A 94 -7.51 17.97 -1.88
CA ASN A 94 -7.44 18.42 -3.26
C ASN A 94 -5.98 18.35 -3.78
N ALA A 95 -5.75 17.65 -4.89
CA ALA A 95 -4.41 17.52 -5.48
C ALA A 95 -3.82 18.85 -6.03
N LYS A 96 -4.61 19.93 -6.10
CA LYS A 96 -4.12 21.30 -6.32
C LYS A 96 -3.42 21.89 -5.10
N ASN A 97 -3.62 21.35 -3.89
CA ASN A 97 -2.88 21.74 -2.69
C ASN A 97 -1.43 21.21 -2.78
N GLU A 98 -0.45 22.10 -2.56
CA GLU A 98 0.97 21.75 -2.57
C GLU A 98 1.34 20.75 -1.47
N GLN A 99 0.81 20.91 -0.26
CA GLN A 99 1.01 19.97 0.84
C GLN A 99 0.43 18.60 0.51
N ALA A 100 -0.68 18.55 -0.25
CA ALA A 100 -1.24 17.28 -0.71
C ALA A 100 -0.28 16.59 -1.68
N ARG A 101 0.24 17.31 -2.68
CA ARG A 101 1.24 16.75 -3.62
C ARG A 101 2.52 16.31 -2.93
N GLN A 102 2.98 17.06 -1.94
CA GLN A 102 4.13 16.70 -1.12
C GLN A 102 3.86 15.43 -0.32
N GLY A 103 2.72 15.34 0.35
CA GLY A 103 2.29 14.14 1.05
C GLY A 103 2.20 12.91 0.15
N MET A 104 1.65 13.06 -1.07
CA MET A 104 1.60 12.01 -2.09
C MET A 104 3.00 11.51 -2.46
N LEU A 105 3.90 12.43 -2.84
CA LEU A 105 5.25 12.10 -3.25
C LEU A 105 6.05 11.45 -2.12
N CYS A 106 6.01 12.04 -0.92
CA CYS A 106 6.72 11.54 0.27
C CYS A 106 6.23 10.15 0.66
N SER A 107 4.91 9.93 0.68
CA SER A 107 4.30 8.63 1.01
C SER A 107 4.74 7.55 0.02
N THR A 108 4.61 7.80 -1.28
CA THR A 108 5.06 6.88 -2.34
C THR A 108 6.55 6.58 -2.23
N TYR A 109 7.36 7.62 -2.08
CA TYR A 109 8.81 7.48 -1.91
C TYR A 109 9.15 6.57 -0.73
N SER A 110 8.52 6.80 0.43
CA SER A 110 8.80 6.01 1.64
C SER A 110 8.44 4.54 1.41
N VAL A 111 7.30 4.26 0.77
CA VAL A 111 6.87 2.89 0.43
C VAL A 111 7.86 2.23 -0.51
N MET A 112 8.28 2.90 -1.58
CA MET A 112 9.28 2.38 -2.52
C MET A 112 10.61 2.04 -1.82
N ARG A 113 11.09 2.91 -0.91
CA ARG A 113 12.31 2.65 -0.12
C ARG A 113 12.13 1.52 0.90
N MET A 114 10.91 1.28 1.40
CA MET A 114 10.61 0.16 2.29
C MET A 114 10.52 -1.17 1.55
N LEU A 115 9.92 -1.19 0.36
CA LEU A 115 9.80 -2.40 -0.45
C LEU A 115 11.19 -2.92 -0.86
N GLN A 116 12.10 -2.01 -1.22
CA GLN A 116 13.40 -2.37 -1.80
C GLN A 116 14.57 -1.63 -1.13
N PRO A 117 14.81 -1.79 0.19
CA PRO A 117 15.75 -0.96 0.95
C PRO A 117 17.21 -1.13 0.53
N LYS A 118 17.55 -2.25 -0.12
CA LYS A 118 18.90 -2.57 -0.63
C LYS A 118 19.11 -2.21 -2.10
N LEU A 119 18.02 -2.10 -2.88
CA LEU A 119 18.09 -1.93 -4.34
C LEU A 119 17.65 -0.53 -4.78
N ALA A 120 16.68 0.07 -4.09
CA ALA A 120 16.19 1.40 -4.38
C ALA A 120 17.04 2.46 -3.67
N SER A 121 17.84 3.18 -4.46
CA SER A 121 18.52 4.38 -3.99
C SER A 121 17.50 5.49 -3.67
N LYS A 122 17.95 6.53 -2.95
CA LYS A 122 17.11 7.70 -2.66
C LYS A 122 16.61 8.34 -3.96
N ASP A 123 17.51 8.56 -4.90
CA ASP A 123 17.22 9.32 -6.12
C ASP A 123 16.37 8.50 -7.09
N ASP A 124 16.62 7.18 -7.17
CA ASP A 124 15.78 6.28 -7.98
C ASP A 124 14.36 6.21 -7.45
N ALA A 125 14.17 6.07 -6.13
CA ALA A 125 12.83 6.03 -5.54
C ALA A 125 12.07 7.35 -5.76
N LEU A 126 12.74 8.51 -5.64
CA LEU A 126 12.11 9.80 -5.94
C LEU A 126 11.74 9.93 -7.42
N LYS A 127 12.64 9.53 -8.33
CA LYS A 127 12.40 9.55 -9.76
C LYS A 127 11.22 8.66 -10.14
N GLN A 128 11.16 7.45 -9.60
CA GLN A 128 10.06 6.50 -9.85
C GLN A 128 8.74 6.99 -9.26
N ALA A 129 8.76 7.56 -8.04
CA ALA A 129 7.56 8.16 -7.44
C ALA A 129 7.04 9.35 -8.27
N GLY A 130 7.92 10.24 -8.73
CA GLY A 130 7.53 11.35 -9.62
C GLY A 130 7.00 10.87 -10.97
N HIS A 131 7.60 9.82 -11.53
CA HIS A 131 7.13 9.22 -12.78
C HIS A 131 5.74 8.59 -12.63
N LEU A 132 5.50 7.82 -11.55
CA LEU A 132 4.20 7.26 -11.21
C LEU A 132 3.11 8.34 -11.18
N TRP A 133 3.37 9.45 -10.50
CA TRP A 133 2.40 10.54 -10.39
C TRP A 133 2.21 11.35 -11.68
N THR A 134 3.22 11.39 -12.54
CA THR A 134 3.09 11.97 -13.88
C THR A 134 2.13 11.14 -14.73
N LEU A 135 2.23 9.81 -14.66
CA LEU A 135 1.38 8.90 -15.44
C LEU A 135 -0.03 8.76 -14.85
N ALA A 136 -0.17 8.80 -13.52
CA ALA A 136 -1.46 8.67 -12.83
C ALA A 136 -2.32 9.95 -12.85
N LYS A 137 -1.83 11.04 -13.47
CA LYS A 137 -2.44 12.37 -13.39
C LYS A 137 -3.85 12.43 -13.99
N GLU A 138 -4.05 11.76 -15.12
CA GLU A 138 -5.32 11.82 -15.88
C GLU A 138 -6.21 10.59 -15.64
N ALA A 139 -5.62 9.45 -15.30
CA ALA A 139 -6.32 8.20 -15.04
C ALA A 139 -5.52 7.33 -14.05
N PRO A 140 -6.17 6.38 -13.34
CA PRO A 140 -5.44 5.42 -12.52
C PRO A 140 -4.36 4.70 -13.33
N PHE A 141 -3.15 4.64 -12.77
CA PHE A 141 -2.00 4.01 -13.40
C PHE A 141 -1.42 2.93 -12.50
N GLU A 142 -0.93 1.86 -13.09
CA GLU A 142 -0.35 0.73 -12.37
C GLU A 142 1.03 0.42 -12.94
N MET A 143 2.01 0.21 -12.06
CA MET A 143 3.35 -0.22 -12.43
C MET A 143 3.83 -1.39 -11.58
N THR A 144 4.67 -2.21 -12.18
CA THR A 144 5.52 -3.15 -11.45
C THR A 144 6.69 -2.38 -10.85
N TYR A 145 6.92 -2.54 -9.55
CA TYR A 145 8.08 -2.03 -8.84
C TYR A 145 8.87 -3.22 -8.27
N TYR A 146 9.87 -3.67 -9.03
CA TYR A 146 10.61 -4.91 -8.78
C TYR A 146 9.67 -6.14 -8.75
N PHE A 147 9.29 -6.61 -7.55
CA PHE A 147 8.45 -7.80 -7.36
C PHE A 147 7.00 -7.46 -6.98
N ASP A 148 6.74 -6.19 -6.68
CA ASP A 148 5.46 -5.69 -6.18
C ASP A 148 4.73 -4.88 -7.26
N ARG A 149 3.43 -4.67 -7.06
CA ARG A 149 2.60 -3.79 -7.88
C ARG A 149 2.22 -2.55 -7.08
N ILE A 150 2.25 -1.41 -7.77
CA ILE A 150 1.81 -0.13 -7.24
C ILE A 150 0.77 0.41 -8.18
N LYS A 151 -0.47 0.52 -7.70
CA LYS A 151 -1.57 1.21 -8.38
C LYS A 151 -1.76 2.59 -7.74
N ALA A 152 -1.87 3.61 -8.57
CA ALA A 152 -1.96 4.99 -8.16
C ALA A 152 -3.15 5.67 -8.83
N GLN A 153 -3.86 6.51 -8.09
CA GLN A 153 -4.89 7.42 -8.59
C GLN A 153 -4.63 8.81 -8.02
N PHE A 154 -4.64 9.82 -8.88
CA PHE A 154 -4.29 11.18 -8.48
C PHE A 154 -5.44 11.92 -7.79
N THR A 155 -6.70 11.68 -8.15
CA THR A 155 -7.87 12.33 -7.54
C THR A 155 -9.10 11.39 -7.48
N PRO A 156 -9.64 11.08 -6.28
CA PRO A 156 -8.99 11.27 -4.98
C PRO A 156 -7.61 10.58 -4.95
N PHE A 157 -6.72 11.06 -4.08
CA PHE A 157 -5.41 10.43 -3.94
C PHE A 157 -5.60 9.01 -3.39
N GLU A 158 -5.08 8.04 -4.12
CA GLU A 158 -4.92 6.66 -3.67
C GLU A 158 -3.58 6.11 -4.15
N LEU A 159 -2.84 5.49 -3.23
CA LEU A 159 -1.72 4.62 -3.50
C LEU A 159 -2.05 3.25 -2.94
N ASN A 160 -2.04 2.22 -3.77
CA ASN A 160 -2.38 0.87 -3.38
C ASN A 160 -1.26 -0.09 -3.81
N VAL A 161 -0.66 -0.78 -2.85
CA VAL A 161 0.49 -1.67 -3.05
C VAL A 161 0.14 -3.09 -2.65
N TYR A 162 0.43 -4.03 -3.55
CA TYR A 162 0.13 -5.45 -3.40
C TYR A 162 1.09 -6.25 -4.28
N THR A 163 1.11 -7.56 -4.11
CA THR A 163 1.90 -8.48 -4.95
C THR A 163 1.12 -8.97 -6.17
N ASN A 164 1.84 -9.37 -7.22
CA ASN A 164 1.27 -10.12 -8.37
C ASN A 164 0.49 -11.37 -7.98
#